data_AF-A0A373F913-F1
#
_entry.id   AF-A0A373F913-F1
#
_cell.length_a   1.000
_cell.length_b   1.000
_cell.length_c   1.000
_cell.angle_alpha   90.00
_cell.angle_beta   90.00
_cell.angle_gamma   90.00
#
_symmetry.space_group_name_H-M   'P 1'
#
loop_
_entity.id
_entity.type
_entity.pdbx_description
1 polymer ?
#
loop_
_entity_poly.entity_id
_entity_poly.type
_entity_poly.pdbx_seq_one_letter_code
_entity_poly.pdbx_strand_id
1 'polypeptide(L)' 'MKLWIDLFSTDYGLMSLAVIVLILVMAAFFTRLFLGKMKNVASETLK' A
#
# COMPACT_ATOMS: atom_id res chain seq x y z
N MET A 1 -0.42 -8.86 24.55
CA MET A 1 -1.25 -7.69 24.17
C MET A 1 -0.57 -6.34 24.48
N LYS A 2 0.77 -6.30 24.63
CA LYS A 2 1.51 -5.06 24.88
C LYS A 2 1.94 -4.36 23.59
N LEU A 3 2.33 -5.14 22.57
CA LEU A 3 2.78 -4.65 21.27
C LEU A 3 1.76 -3.78 20.53
N TRP A 4 0.47 -4.16 20.57
CA TRP A 4 -0.59 -3.37 19.95
C TRP A 4 -0.77 -2.02 20.65
N ILE A 5 -0.65 -1.99 21.98
CA ILE A 5 -0.74 -0.77 22.78
C ILE A 5 0.49 0.10 22.52
N ASP A 6 1.69 -0.49 22.51
CA ASP A 6 2.93 0.23 22.21
C ASP A 6 2.93 0.84 20.80
N LEU A 7 2.29 0.18 19.82
CA LEU A 7 2.19 0.67 18.44
C LEU A 7 1.26 1.90 18.30
N PHE A 8 0.20 2.00 19.11
CA PHE A 8 -0.75 3.11 19.05
C PHE A 8 -0.55 4.19 20.14
N SER A 9 0.20 3.88 21.20
CA SER A 9 0.32 4.73 22.38
C SER A 9 1.71 5.29 22.62
N THR A 10 2.70 4.97 21.76
CA THR A 10 4.04 5.56 21.82
C THR A 10 4.34 6.38 20.57
N ASP A 11 5.17 7.42 20.71
CA ASP A 11 5.59 8.26 19.58
C ASP A 11 6.32 7.45 18.49
N TYR A 12 7.11 6.45 18.89
CA TYR A 12 7.76 5.51 17.97
C TYR A 12 6.76 4.61 17.26
N GLY A 13 5.71 4.18 17.97
CA GLY A 13 4.63 3.38 17.42
C GLY A 13 3.86 4.14 16.34
N LEU A 14 3.47 5.39 16.60
CA LEU A 14 2.82 6.25 15.62
C LEU A 14 3.70 6.53 14.39
N MET A 15 5.00 6.77 14.59
CA MET A 15 5.94 6.96 13.48
C MET A 15 6.04 5.69 12.61
N SER A 16 6.10 4.52 13.23
CA SER A 16 6.07 3.23 12.51
C SER A 16 4.74 3.02 11.77
N LEU A 17 3.61 3.37 12.40
CA LEU A 17 2.28 3.29 11.81
C LEU A 17 2.18 4.16 10.55
N ALA A 18 2.73 5.37 10.58
CA ALA A 18 2.76 6.27 9.42
C ALA A 18 3.48 5.63 8.21
N VAL A 19 4.62 4.97 8.44
CA VAL A 19 5.36 4.26 7.40
C VAL A 19 4.56 3.05 6.88
N ILE A 20 3.93 2.29 7.77
CA ILE A 20 3.08 1.15 7.39
C ILE A 20 1.95 1.61 6.47
N VAL A 21 1.25 2.68 6.84
CA VAL A 21 0.18 3.27 6.01
C VAL A 21 0.71 3.73 4.65
N LEU A 22 1.87 4.39 4.62
CA LEU A 22 2.51 4.83 3.38
C LEU A 22 2.78 3.63 2.45
N ILE A 23 3.37 2.55 2.97
CA ILE A 23 3.65 1.33 2.20
C ILE A 23 2.36 0.72 1.65
N LEU A 24 1.29 0.67 2.44
CA LEU A 24 -0.01 0.15 1.98
C LEU A 24 -0.61 1.01 0.86
N VAL A 25 -0.52 2.34 0.97
CA VAL A 25 -0.95 3.26 -0.09
C VAL A 25 -0.14 3.04 -1.37
N MET A 26 1.18 2.92 -1.27
CA MET A 26 2.04 2.64 -2.42
C MET A 26 1.72 1.27 -3.04
N ALA A 27 1.53 0.23 -2.23
CA ALA A 27 1.16 -1.10 -2.70
C ALA A 27 -0.16 -1.06 -3.48
N ALA A 28 -1.18 -0.38 -2.97
CA ALA A 28 -2.46 -0.21 -3.66
C ALA A 28 -2.32 0.59 -4.97
N PHE A 29 -1.54 1.68 -4.94
CA PHE A 29 -1.26 2.50 -6.12
C PHE A 29 -0.56 1.70 -7.22
N PHE A 30 0.51 0.99 -6.89
CA PHE A 30 1.23 0.17 -7.86
C PHE A 30 0.38 -0.98 -8.36
N THR A 31 -0.36 -1.67 -7.49
CA THR A 31 -1.30 -2.73 -7.91
C THR A 31 -2.31 -2.18 -8.92
N ARG A 32 -2.92 -1.03 -8.65
CA ARG A 32 -3.85 -0.37 -9.58
C ARG A 32 -3.16 0.06 -10.88
N LEU A 33 -1.94 0.59 -10.82
CA LEU A 33 -1.17 1.00 -11.99
C LEU A 33 -0.84 -0.19 -12.90
N PHE A 34 -0.41 -1.31 -12.31
CA PHE A 34 -0.07 -2.53 -13.05
C PHE A 34 -1.33 -3.20 -13.63
N LEU A 35 -2.41 -3.34 -12.85
CA LEU A 35 -3.68 -3.87 -13.35
C LEU A 35 -4.28 -2.97 -14.44
N GLY A 36 -4.20 -1.65 -14.28
CA GLY A 36 -4.67 -0.68 -15.27
C GLY A 36 -3.90 -0.74 -16.58
N LYS A 37 -2.56 -0.83 -16.53
CA LYS A 37 -1.72 -0.96 -17.74
C LYS A 37 -1.92 -2.31 -18.44
N MET A 38 -2.01 -3.42 -17.71
CA MET A 38 -2.26 -4.73 -18.31
C MET A 38 -3.59 -4.77 -19.08
N LYS A 39 -4.63 -4.10 -18.58
CA LYS A 39 -5.90 -4.00 -19.30
C LYS A 39 -5.76 -3.33 -20.66
N ASN A 40 -4.98 -2.26 -20.75
CA ASN A 40 -4.77 -1.52 -22.00
C ASN A 40 -3.90 -2.32 -22.98
N VAL A 41 -2.81 -2.95 -22.51
CA VAL A 41 -1.92 -3.79 -23.32
C VAL A 41 -2.66 -5.01 -23.91
N ALA A 42 -3.47 -5.70 -23.09
CA ALA A 42 -4.25 -6.85 -23.56
C ALA A 42 -5.31 -6.46 -24.61
N SER A 43 -5.89 -5.26 -24.50
CA SER A 43 -6.91 -4.77 -25.46
C SER A 43 -6.32 -4.22 -26.76
N GLU A 44 -5.06 -3.78 -26.75
CA GLU A 44 -4.38 -3.21 -27.92
C GLU A 44 -3.69 -4.28 -28.77
N THR A 45 -3.29 -5.41 -28.16
CA THR A 45 -2.75 -6.57 -28.89
C THR A 45 -3.85 -7.35 -29.65
N LEU A 46 -5.13 -7.04 -29.41
CA LEU A 46 -6.30 -7.69 -30.03
C LEU A 46 -7.04 -6.79 -31.04
N LYS A 47 -6.44 -5.69 -31.49
CA LYS A 47 -6.92 -4.88 -32.61
C LYS A 47 -5.98 -4.98 -33.80
#